data_AF-M4F6E4-F1
#
_entry.id   AF-M4F6E4-F1
#
_cell.length_a   1.000
_cell.length_b   1.000
_cell.length_c   1.000
_cell.angle_alpha   90.00
_cell.angle_beta   90.00
_cell.angle_gamma   90.00
#
_symmetry.space_group_name_H-M   'P 1'
#
loop_
_entity.id
_entity.type
_entity.pdbx_description
1 polymer ?
#
loop_
_entity_poly.entity_id
_entity_poly.type
_entity_poly.pdbx_seq_one_letter_code
_entity_poly.pdbx_strand_id
1 'polypeptide(L)'
;MFEAFCNGAIFYGPFWDNLLGYRRRSLEDPTHVLFMRYEEMKAEPRDQINRLAEFLGYPFTKQEEDNGFVDEVLDLSSLPNLNGLEVNKTGK
;
A
#
# COMPACT_ATOMS: atom_id res chain seq x y z
N MET A 1 19.96 -6.14 -16.64
CA MET A 1 18.73 -6.03 -15.81
C MET A 1 18.01 -4.71 -16.09
N PHE A 2 18.68 -3.55 -15.97
CA PHE A 2 18.09 -2.25 -16.29
C PHE A 2 17.55 -2.16 -17.73
N GLU A 3 18.33 -2.53 -18.74
CA GLU A 3 17.87 -2.52 -20.14
C GLU A 3 16.66 -3.44 -20.37
N ALA A 4 16.66 -4.63 -19.76
CA ALA A 4 15.53 -5.54 -19.81
C ALA A 4 14.28 -4.91 -19.16
N PHE A 5 14.42 -4.19 -18.04
CA PHE A 5 13.33 -3.44 -17.41
C PHE A 5 12.79 -2.35 -18.34
N CYS A 6 13.68 -1.53 -18.91
CA CYS A 6 13.30 -0.46 -19.85
C CYS A 6 12.58 -1.00 -21.09
N ASN A 7 13.01 -2.17 -21.58
CA ASN A 7 12.40 -2.86 -22.72
C ASN A 7 11.18 -3.71 -22.34
N GLY A 8 10.79 -3.73 -21.07
CA GLY A 8 9.65 -4.51 -20.57
C GLY A 8 9.86 -6.03 -20.51
N ALA A 9 11.06 -6.52 -20.84
CA ALA A 9 11.43 -7.94 -20.84
C ALA A 9 11.83 -8.45 -19.43
N ILE A 10 11.00 -8.13 -18.43
CA ILE A 10 11.15 -8.58 -17.04
C ILE A 10 9.93 -9.40 -16.60
N PHE A 11 10.09 -10.15 -15.52
CA PHE A 11 8.97 -10.87 -14.92
C PHE A 11 7.87 -9.90 -14.49
N TYR A 12 6.61 -10.23 -14.83
CA TYR A 12 5.44 -9.35 -14.70
C TYR A 12 5.51 -8.00 -15.46
N GLY A 13 6.46 -7.86 -16.40
CA GLY A 13 6.54 -6.69 -17.29
C GLY A 13 5.58 -6.76 -18.49
N PRO A 14 5.44 -5.66 -19.25
CA PRO A 14 6.12 -4.37 -19.07
C PRO A 14 5.61 -3.59 -17.84
N PHE A 15 6.53 -2.98 -17.08
CA PHE A 15 6.20 -2.27 -15.84
C PHE A 15 5.16 -1.17 -16.05
N TRP A 16 5.32 -0.35 -17.10
CA TRP A 16 4.43 0.76 -17.38
C TRP A 16 3.02 0.31 -17.74
N ASP A 17 2.89 -0.77 -18.51
CA ASP A 17 1.57 -1.31 -18.88
C ASP A 17 0.83 -1.84 -17.66
N ASN A 18 1.53 -2.51 -16.75
CA ASN A 18 0.98 -2.98 -15.48
C ASN A 18 0.47 -1.79 -14.63
N LEU A 19 1.33 -0.80 -14.39
CA LEU A 19 1.00 0.38 -13.60
C LEU A 19 -0.18 1.17 -14.19
N LEU A 20 -0.11 1.48 -15.48
CA LEU A 20 -1.13 2.27 -16.19
C LEU A 20 -2.45 1.50 -16.31
N GLY A 21 -2.39 0.17 -16.47
CA GLY A 21 -3.56 -0.69 -16.49
C GLY A 21 -4.37 -0.58 -15.19
N TYR A 22 -3.73 -0.77 -14.04
CA TYR A 22 -4.40 -0.64 -12.73
C TYR A 22 -4.83 0.79 -12.43
N ARG A 23 -4.02 1.79 -12.80
CA ARG A 23 -4.40 3.20 -12.63
C ARG A 23 -5.62 3.57 -13.46
N ARG A 24 -5.73 3.07 -14.69
CA ARG A 24 -6.92 3.28 -15.52
C ARG A 24 -8.13 2.58 -14.89
N ARG A 25 -7.95 1.32 -14.45
CA ARG A 25 -9.05 0.56 -13.86
C ARG A 25 -9.59 1.18 -12.57
N SER A 26 -8.74 1.77 -11.73
CA SER A 26 -9.19 2.47 -10.52
C SER A 26 -10.02 3.72 -10.80
N LEU A 27 -9.88 4.33 -11.99
CA LEU A 27 -10.71 5.45 -12.42
C LEU A 27 -12.04 4.98 -13.02
N GLU A 28 -12.03 3.83 -13.70
CA GLU A 28 -13.24 3.23 -14.30
C GLU A 28 -14.13 2.53 -13.26
N ASP A 29 -13.52 1.95 -12.22
CA ASP A 29 -14.20 1.14 -11.20
C ASP A 29 -13.62 1.39 -9.80
N PRO A 30 -13.83 2.60 -9.24
CA PRO A 30 -13.23 3.00 -7.97
C PRO A 30 -13.78 2.25 -6.75
N THR A 31 -14.89 1.52 -6.88
CA THR A 31 -15.46 0.72 -5.80
C THR A 31 -14.79 -0.65 -5.66
N HIS A 32 -14.11 -1.14 -6.70
CA HIS A 32 -13.45 -2.45 -6.67
C HIS A 32 -11.94 -2.36 -6.85
N VAL A 33 -11.40 -1.23 -7.33
CA VAL A 33 -9.96 -1.04 -7.51
C VAL A 33 -9.48 0.26 -6.87
N LEU A 34 -8.70 0.12 -5.79
CA LEU A 34 -7.99 1.22 -5.16
C LEU A 34 -6.55 1.29 -5.67
N PHE A 35 -6.17 2.44 -6.21
CA PHE A 35 -4.79 2.72 -6.61
C PHE A 35 -4.10 3.62 -5.57
N MET A 36 -2.98 3.15 -5.02
CA MET A 36 -2.16 3.84 -4.02
C MET A 36 -0.70 3.87 -4.48
N ARG A 37 0.01 4.97 -4.20
CA ARG A 37 1.44 5.09 -4.51
C ARG A 37 2.28 4.92 -3.25
N TYR A 38 3.42 4.27 -3.40
CA TYR A 38 4.32 3.98 -2.28
C TYR A 38 4.84 5.25 -1.61
N GLU A 39 5.15 6.29 -2.39
CA GLU A 39 5.63 7.57 -1.89
C GLU A 39 4.57 8.28 -1.04
N GLU A 40 3.29 8.19 -1.43
CA GLU A 40 2.18 8.77 -0.68
C GLU A 40 1.94 8.01 0.63
N MET A 41 2.03 6.66 0.61
CA MET A 41 1.94 5.84 1.81
C MET A 41 3.04 6.14 2.83
N LYS A 42 4.21 6.58 2.36
CA LYS A 42 5.31 6.97 3.24
C LYS A 42 5.21 8.41 3.75
N ALA A 43 4.73 9.32 2.90
CA ALA A 43 4.61 10.73 3.25
C ALA A 43 3.43 10.96 4.20
N GLU A 44 2.27 10.39 3.87
CA GLU A 44 0.99 10.63 4.56
C GLU A 44 0.34 9.30 5.00
N PRO A 45 1.00 8.50 5.86
CA PRO A 45 0.54 7.15 6.19
C PRO A 45 -0.86 7.10 6.80
N ARG A 46 -1.22 8.09 7.62
CA ARG A 46 -2.53 8.19 8.28
C ARG A 46 -3.66 8.44 7.30
N ASP A 47 -3.45 9.34 6.33
CA ASP A 47 -4.45 9.60 5.29
C ASP A 47 -4.61 8.39 4.37
N GLN A 48 -3.50 7.71 4.05
CA GLN A 48 -3.55 6.52 3.20
C GLN A 48 -4.24 5.32 3.87
N ILE A 49 -4.03 5.08 5.17
CA ILE A 49 -4.71 3.99 5.87
C ILE A 49 -6.21 4.29 6.06
N ASN A 50 -6.59 5.54 6.32
CA ASN A 50 -8.00 5.95 6.39
C ASN A 50 -8.70 5.73 5.04
N ARG A 51 -8.05 6.15 3.93
CA ARG A 51 -8.55 5.93 2.57
C ARG A 51 -8.70 4.43 2.24
N LEU A 52 -7.77 3.58 2.71
CA LEU A 52 -7.86 2.14 2.53
C LEU A 52 -9.02 1.54 3.34
N ALA A 53 -9.19 1.96 4.59
CA ALA A 53 -10.26 1.52 5.48
C ALA A 53 -11.65 1.87 4.92
N GLU A 54 -11.81 3.10 4.42
CA GLU A 54 -13.01 3.54 3.70
C GLU A 54 -13.31 2.67 2.47
N PHE A 55 -12.29 2.41 1.65
CA PHE A 55 -12.44 1.58 0.45
C PHE A 55 -12.86 0.14 0.77
N LEU A 56 -12.38 -0.42 1.89
CA LEU A 56 -12.77 -1.75 2.36
C LEU A 56 -14.16 -1.79 3.02
N GLY A 57 -14.80 -0.62 3.23
CA GLY A 57 -16.09 -0.51 3.90
C GLY A 57 -16.02 -0.54 5.43
N TYR A 58 -14.84 -0.34 6.00
CA TYR A 58 -14.58 -0.34 7.44
C TYR A 58 -13.85 0.94 7.87
N PRO A 59 -14.43 2.13 7.67
CA PRO A 59 -13.79 3.37 8.09
C PRO A 59 -13.59 3.38 9.61
N PHE A 60 -12.47 3.93 10.07
CA PHE A 60 -12.22 4.11 11.49
C PHE A 60 -13.28 5.04 12.10
N THR A 61 -13.75 4.67 13.27
CA THR A 61 -14.64 5.51 14.07
C THR A 61 -13.84 6.61 14.75
N LYS A 62 -14.51 7.73 15.04
CA LYS A 62 -13.90 8.82 15.81
C LYS A 62 -13.32 8.34 17.16
N GLN A 63 -13.99 7.37 17.79
CA GLN A 63 -13.50 6.79 19.05
C GLN A 63 -12.19 6.02 18.87
N GLU A 64 -12.06 5.25 17.78
CA GLU A 64 -10.80 4.55 17.45
C GLU A 64 -9.68 5.55 17.15
N GLU A 65 -9.99 6.63 16.42
CA GLU A 65 -9.03 7.71 16.17
C GLU A 65 -8.59 8.41 17.47
N ASP A 66 -9.54 8.79 18.32
CA ASP A 66 -9.30 9.48 19.60
C ASP A 66 -8.52 8.60 20.58
N ASN A 67 -8.71 7.27 20.52
CA ASN A 67 -7.98 6.29 21.34
C ASN A 67 -6.59 5.94 20.78
N GLY A 68 -6.18 6.49 19.63
CA GLY A 68 -4.89 6.22 19.01
C GLY A 68 -4.77 4.87 18.30
N PHE A 69 -5.90 4.19 18.03
CA PHE A 69 -5.90 2.87 17.38
C PHE A 69 -5.28 2.91 15.97
N VAL A 70 -5.50 4.01 15.24
CA VAL A 70 -4.90 4.20 13.91
C VAL A 70 -3.37 4.24 13.98
N ASP A 71 -2.81 4.87 15.02
CA ASP A 71 -1.36 4.94 15.20
C ASP A 71 -0.78 3.57 15.58
N GLU A 72 -1.51 2.77 16.36
CA GLU A 72 -1.13 1.39 16.68
C GLU A 72 -1.08 0.51 15.43
N VAL A 73 -2.08 0.60 14.55
CA VAL A 73 -2.10 -0.13 13.27
C VAL A 73 -0.90 0.27 12.38
N LEU A 74 -0.60 1.57 12.32
CA LEU A 74 0.54 2.08 11.56
C LEU A 74 1.88 1.59 12.13
N ASP A 75 2.04 1.60 13.45
CA ASP A 75 3.24 1.10 14.12
C ASP A 75 3.44 -0.41 13.88
N LEU A 76 2.38 -1.20 14.08
CA LEU A 76 2.37 -2.63 13.84
C LEU A 76 2.78 -2.99 12.41
N SER A 77 2.31 -2.19 11.44
CA SER A 77 2.55 -2.40 10.01
C SER A 77 3.80 -1.69 9.47
N SER A 78 4.55 -1.00 10.33
CA SER A 78 5.70 -0.20 9.92
C SER A 78 6.88 -1.07 9.49
N LEU A 79 7.66 -0.60 8.50
CA LEU A 79 8.87 -1.31 8.06
C LEU A 79 9.87 -1.58 9.20
N PRO A 80 10.16 -0.64 10.11
CA PRO A 80 11.05 -0.90 11.25
C PRO A 80 10.51 -2.00 12.16
N ASN A 81 9.21 -1.97 12.50
CA ASN A 81 8.62 -2.97 13.37
C ASN A 81 8.64 -4.36 12.70
N LEU A 82 8.14 -4.45 11.47
CA LEU A 82 8.09 -5.71 10.72
C LEU A 82 9.49 -6.31 10.52
N ASN A 83 10.50 -5.51 10.15
CA ASN A 83 11.88 -5.97 10.02
C ASN A 83 12.49 -6.39 11.38
N GLY A 84 12.01 -5.81 12.48
CA GLY A 84 12.43 -6.15 13.84
C GLY A 84 11.91 -7.50 14.37
N LEU A 85 10.87 -8.07 13.76
CA LEU A 85 10.29 -9.36 14.18
C LEU A 85 11.25 -10.52 13.90
N GLU A 86 11.42 -11.42 14.88
CA GLU A 86 12.33 -12.59 14.77
C GLU A 86 12.02 -13.49 13.56
N VAL A 87 10.75 -13.62 13.20
CA VAL A 87 10.31 -14.38 12.02
C VAL A 87 10.86 -13.81 10.71
N ASN A 88 11.08 -12.50 10.63
CA ASN A 88 11.59 -11.84 9.42
C ASN A 88 13.13 -11.77 9.37
N LYS A 89 13.82 -12.02 10.50
CA LYS A 89 15.29 -12.04 10.56
C LYS A 89 15.90 -13.36 10.14
N THR A 90 15.16 -14.46 10.30
CA THR A 90 15.71 -15.81 10.18
C THR A 90 15.55 -16.43 8.79
N GLY A 91 14.85 -15.75 7.87
CA GLY A 91 14.73 -16.16 6.46
C GLY A 91 14.13 -17.56 6.26
N LYS A 92 13.43 -18.09 7.27
CA LYS A 92 12.75 -19.38 7.26
C LYS A 92 11.25 -19.19 7.16
#